data_AF-A0A563DX99-F1
#
_entry.id   AF-A0A563DX99-F1
#
_cell.length_a   1.000
_cell.length_b   1.000
_cell.length_c   1.000
_cell.angle_alpha   90.00
_cell.angle_beta   90.00
_cell.angle_gamma   90.00
#
_symmetry.space_group_name_H-M   'P 1'
#
loop_
_entity.id
_entity.type
_entity.pdbx_description
1 polymer ?
#
loop_
_entity_poly.entity_id
_entity_poly.type
_entity_poly.pdbx_seq_one_letter_code
_entity_poly.pdbx_strand_id
1 'polypeptide(L)'
;MLRAVRHALTVRPHRPICTTTSLLRPARASGAAECGPGQGLQWPPGSHRALREQRLDASHTATSPGKPHAKEFQMTGNEHSATRILGSLRSADGAGAVRIENRYDTTVDDLWDALTDPIRLGRWYGQVAGDLHQGGEFRTYIPADEVEAAGRVEACEAPVRLLVSTRETERSYRRGQGAPPFDAVIEVTLTADGGGAILVIDVKGMPLDVIAFYGVGWQIHAENLSDYLAGRDRGHTEPRWDELIPPYQELAAAIT
;
A
#
# COMPACT_ATOMS: atom_id res chain seq x y z
N MET A 1 9.49 -22.17 52.68
CA MET A 1 10.43 -21.90 51.57
C MET A 1 10.01 -22.70 50.35
N LEU A 2 9.33 -22.11 49.37
CA LEU A 2 9.21 -22.67 48.02
C LEU A 2 9.50 -21.56 47.00
N ARG A 3 10.59 -21.74 46.23
CA ARG A 3 11.05 -20.82 45.19
C ARG A 3 10.21 -21.03 43.92
N ALA A 4 9.67 -19.94 43.38
CA ALA A 4 9.09 -19.87 42.05
C ALA A 4 10.18 -19.94 40.97
N VAL A 5 9.99 -20.81 39.98
CA VAL A 5 10.80 -20.81 38.75
C VAL A 5 10.04 -19.99 37.71
N ARG A 6 10.49 -18.76 37.45
CA ARG A 6 10.04 -17.94 36.32
C ARG A 6 10.75 -18.46 35.05
N HIS A 7 9.99 -18.99 34.10
CA HIS A 7 10.45 -19.16 32.74
C HIS A 7 10.37 -17.81 32.03
N ALA A 8 11.52 -17.20 31.75
CA ALA A 8 11.62 -16.06 30.86
C ALA A 8 11.53 -16.58 29.42
N LEU A 9 10.41 -16.35 28.76
CA LEU A 9 10.29 -16.45 27.30
C LEU A 9 11.07 -15.28 26.70
N THR A 10 12.25 -15.56 26.15
CA THR A 10 13.01 -14.59 25.37
C THR A 10 12.32 -14.39 24.02
N VAL A 11 11.58 -13.29 23.90
CA VAL A 11 11.12 -12.75 22.61
C VAL A 11 12.37 -12.41 21.78
N ARG A 12 12.56 -13.08 20.64
CA ARG A 12 13.64 -12.72 19.71
C ARG A 12 13.36 -11.30 19.18
N PRO A 13 14.35 -10.39 19.15
CA PRO A 13 14.15 -9.08 18.55
C PRO A 13 13.85 -9.24 17.06
N HIS A 14 12.74 -8.66 16.62
CA HIS A 14 12.42 -8.54 15.20
C HIS A 14 13.46 -7.61 14.54
N ARG A 15 14.00 -8.04 13.41
CA ARG A 15 14.95 -7.22 12.64
C ARG A 15 14.16 -6.43 11.59
N PRO A 16 14.39 -5.11 11.47
CA PRO A 16 13.82 -4.34 10.39
C PRO A 16 14.32 -4.87 9.05
N ILE A 17 13.49 -4.70 8.02
CA ILE A 17 13.88 -4.88 6.62
C ILE A 17 15.13 -4.00 6.41
N CYS A 18 16.19 -4.59 5.85
CA CYS A 18 17.45 -3.89 5.56
C CYS A 18 18.30 -3.45 6.78
N THR A 19 18.63 -4.39 7.67
CA THR A 19 19.75 -4.14 8.59
C THR A 19 21.06 -4.15 7.81
N THR A 20 21.73 -2.99 7.73
CA THR A 20 23.11 -2.91 7.22
C THR A 20 23.95 -3.93 7.97
N THR A 21 24.57 -4.86 7.25
CA THR A 21 25.49 -5.82 7.85
C THR A 21 26.71 -5.06 8.33
N SER A 22 26.67 -4.59 9.58
CA SER A 22 27.88 -4.17 10.28
C SER A 22 28.76 -5.40 10.45
N LEU A 23 29.95 -5.37 9.85
CA LEU A 23 30.93 -6.44 9.82
C LEU A 23 31.31 -6.88 11.24
N LEU A 24 30.65 -7.92 11.74
CA LEU A 24 31.11 -8.69 12.90
C LEU A 24 31.13 -10.19 12.51
N ARG A 25 32.32 -10.78 12.74
CA ARG A 25 32.82 -12.12 12.41
C ARG A 25 31.81 -13.28 12.57
N PRO A 26 32.00 -14.39 11.81
CA PRO A 26 31.06 -15.49 11.77
C PRO A 26 31.14 -16.35 13.04
N ALA A 27 29.96 -16.70 13.59
CA ALA A 27 29.80 -17.81 14.52
C ALA A 27 29.14 -18.99 13.79
N ARG A 28 29.64 -20.18 14.07
CA ARG A 28 29.40 -21.47 13.41
C ARG A 28 27.92 -21.86 13.28
N ALA A 29 27.64 -22.55 12.18
CA ALA A 29 26.41 -23.28 11.90
C ALA A 29 26.21 -24.48 12.85
N SER A 30 24.95 -24.71 13.23
CA SER A 30 24.46 -26.03 13.61
C SER A 30 22.92 -26.02 13.65
N GLY A 31 22.31 -27.02 13.00
CA GLY A 31 20.96 -27.50 13.32
C GLY A 31 19.89 -27.21 12.28
N ALA A 32 19.71 -28.15 11.36
CA ALA A 32 18.46 -28.30 10.61
C ALA A 32 17.33 -28.67 11.59
N ALA A 33 16.17 -28.03 11.42
CA ALA A 33 14.92 -28.48 12.02
C ALA A 33 13.84 -28.43 10.93
N GLU A 34 13.37 -29.61 10.56
CA GLU A 34 12.23 -29.84 9.70
C GLU A 34 10.96 -29.29 10.36
N CYS A 35 10.21 -28.45 9.64
CA CYS A 35 8.84 -28.09 10.02
C CYS A 35 7.88 -28.83 9.10
N GLY A 36 7.12 -29.76 9.68
CA GLY A 36 6.00 -30.45 9.04
C GLY A 36 4.81 -29.52 8.75
N PRO A 37 3.80 -30.01 8.01
CA PRO A 37 2.79 -29.18 7.37
C PRO A 37 1.80 -28.60 8.39
N GLY A 38 1.89 -27.30 8.63
CA GLY A 38 0.93 -26.54 9.43
C GLY A 38 -0.35 -26.28 8.66
N GLN A 39 -1.48 -26.66 9.27
CA GLN A 39 -2.83 -26.68 8.72
C GLN A 39 -3.35 -25.28 8.36
N GLY A 40 -4.13 -25.23 7.29
CA GLY A 40 -4.66 -24.00 6.70
C GLY A 40 -5.58 -23.22 7.63
N LEU A 41 -5.25 -21.95 7.84
CA LEU A 41 -6.21 -20.97 8.31
C LEU A 41 -7.02 -20.44 7.12
N GLN A 42 -8.32 -20.72 7.16
CA GLN A 42 -9.31 -20.11 6.29
C GLN A 42 -9.80 -18.82 6.96
N TRP A 43 -9.77 -17.70 6.23
CA TRP A 43 -10.17 -16.38 6.72
C TRP A 43 -11.40 -15.87 5.93
N PRO A 44 -12.33 -15.15 6.56
CA PRO A 44 -13.56 -14.66 5.92
C PRO A 44 -13.29 -13.52 4.91
N PRO A 45 -14.16 -13.35 3.89
CA PRO A 45 -14.00 -12.34 2.83
C PRO A 45 -14.63 -10.97 3.18
N GLY A 46 -14.20 -9.94 2.46
CA GLY A 46 -14.40 -8.52 2.73
C GLY A 46 -14.04 -7.65 1.50
N SER A 47 -14.71 -6.50 1.41
CA SER A 47 -14.56 -5.35 0.50
C SER A 47 -14.45 -5.51 -1.04
N HIS A 48 -14.25 -6.70 -1.63
CA HIS A 48 -14.11 -6.87 -3.11
C HIS A 48 -15.37 -6.60 -3.95
N ARG A 49 -16.48 -6.17 -3.34
CA ARG A 49 -17.77 -6.02 -4.03
C ARG A 49 -17.85 -4.78 -4.94
N ALA A 50 -17.06 -3.74 -4.67
CA ALA A 50 -17.20 -2.44 -5.33
C ALA A 50 -16.78 -2.42 -6.82
N LEU A 51 -15.84 -3.28 -7.24
CA LEU A 51 -15.26 -3.20 -8.60
C LEU A 51 -16.19 -3.70 -9.72
N ARG A 52 -17.15 -4.60 -9.44
CA ARG A 52 -18.10 -5.12 -10.45
C ARG A 52 -19.36 -4.28 -10.60
N GLU A 53 -19.81 -3.63 -9.54
CA GLU A 53 -21.01 -2.78 -9.59
C GLU A 53 -20.74 -1.55 -10.51
N GLN A 54 -19.54 -0.96 -10.44
CA GLN A 54 -19.18 0.18 -11.31
C GLN A 54 -18.95 -0.17 -12.79
N ARG A 55 -18.49 -1.39 -13.11
CA ARG A 55 -18.32 -1.85 -14.51
C ARG A 55 -19.66 -2.12 -15.21
N LEU A 56 -20.69 -2.50 -14.46
CA LEU A 56 -22.03 -2.76 -15.00
C LEU A 56 -22.76 -1.45 -15.33
N ASP A 57 -22.60 -0.40 -14.52
CA ASP A 57 -23.25 0.90 -14.77
C ASP A 57 -22.68 1.65 -15.97
N ALA A 58 -21.39 1.45 -16.30
CA ALA A 58 -20.79 2.02 -17.51
C ALA A 58 -21.34 1.44 -18.82
N SER A 59 -22.08 0.33 -18.77
CA SER A 59 -22.58 -0.38 -19.96
C SER A 59 -24.01 -0.01 -20.36
N HIS A 60 -24.72 0.78 -19.54
CA HIS A 60 -26.13 1.14 -19.79
C HIS A 60 -26.41 2.62 -19.52
N THR A 61 -26.09 3.50 -20.45
CA THR A 61 -26.84 4.77 -20.59
C THR A 61 -26.98 5.19 -22.05
N ALA A 62 -28.17 4.96 -22.60
CA ALA A 62 -28.65 5.60 -23.82
C ALA A 62 -29.80 6.56 -23.48
N THR A 63 -29.57 7.85 -23.78
CA THR A 63 -30.49 8.92 -24.27
C THR A 63 -31.92 8.98 -23.67
N SER A 64 -32.38 10.09 -23.06
CA SER A 64 -32.85 11.33 -23.75
C SER A 64 -33.37 12.42 -22.76
N PRO A 65 -33.64 13.67 -23.21
CA PRO A 65 -33.53 14.89 -22.39
C PRO A 65 -34.86 15.51 -21.92
N GLY A 66 -34.81 16.24 -20.79
CA GLY A 66 -35.88 17.12 -20.29
C GLY A 66 -35.32 18.48 -19.84
N LYS A 67 -35.92 19.57 -20.34
CA LYS A 67 -35.52 20.99 -20.17
C LYS A 67 -35.98 21.61 -18.82
N PRO A 68 -35.48 22.82 -18.46
CA PRO A 68 -35.16 23.19 -17.08
C PRO A 68 -36.24 24.01 -16.38
N HIS A 69 -36.22 24.00 -15.04
CA HIS A 69 -36.79 25.08 -14.25
C HIS A 69 -35.76 25.62 -13.27
N ALA A 70 -35.43 26.89 -13.46
CA ALA A 70 -34.64 27.70 -12.56
C ALA A 70 -35.42 27.94 -11.26
N LYS A 71 -34.78 27.64 -10.12
CA LYS A 71 -35.09 28.31 -8.86
C LYS A 71 -33.78 28.59 -8.13
N GLU A 72 -33.53 29.88 -8.04
CA GLU A 72 -32.46 30.53 -7.30
C GLU A 72 -32.45 30.03 -5.85
N PHE A 73 -31.41 29.27 -5.51
CA PHE A 73 -31.04 29.03 -4.12
C PHE A 73 -29.77 29.82 -3.84
N GLN A 74 -29.93 30.72 -2.89
CA GLN A 74 -28.94 31.61 -2.35
C GLN A 74 -27.68 30.81 -1.96
N MET A 75 -26.61 31.07 -2.70
CA MET A 75 -25.34 30.35 -2.64
C MET A 75 -24.59 30.80 -1.39
N THR A 76 -24.87 30.16 -0.25
CA THR A 76 -23.97 30.23 0.90
C THR A 76 -22.69 29.50 0.53
N GLY A 77 -21.58 30.22 0.53
CA GLY A 77 -20.27 29.81 0.04
C GLY A 77 -19.92 28.38 0.39
N ASN A 78 -19.79 27.56 -0.64
CA ASN A 78 -19.31 26.20 -0.54
C ASN A 78 -17.79 26.28 -0.58
N GLU A 79 -17.15 26.52 0.57
CA GLU A 79 -15.73 26.21 0.74
C GLU A 79 -15.59 24.68 0.80
N HIS A 80 -15.83 24.02 -0.33
CA HIS A 80 -15.26 22.70 -0.54
C HIS A 80 -13.75 22.91 -0.59
N SER A 81 -13.06 22.60 0.52
CA SER A 81 -11.63 22.32 0.44
C SER A 81 -11.46 21.30 -0.69
N ALA A 82 -10.87 21.74 -1.80
CA ALA A 82 -10.66 20.88 -2.95
C ALA A 82 -9.96 19.61 -2.47
N THR A 83 -10.48 18.45 -2.87
CA THR A 83 -9.90 17.14 -2.55
C THR A 83 -8.40 17.18 -2.88
N ARG A 84 -7.56 17.06 -1.85
CA ARG A 84 -6.11 17.08 -2.04
C ARG A 84 -5.69 15.82 -2.78
N ILE A 85 -5.09 15.98 -3.95
CA ILE A 85 -4.50 14.88 -4.74
C ILE A 85 -3.00 14.81 -4.46
N LEU A 86 -2.53 13.64 -4.02
CA LEU A 86 -1.12 13.36 -3.76
C LEU A 86 -0.42 12.68 -4.94
N GLY A 87 -1.21 12.14 -5.87
CA GLY A 87 -0.73 11.30 -6.95
C GLY A 87 -0.64 11.98 -8.30
N SER A 88 0.22 11.43 -9.14
CA SER A 88 0.26 11.67 -10.58
C SER A 88 0.29 10.34 -11.32
N LEU A 89 -0.32 10.30 -12.50
CA LEU A 89 -0.39 9.12 -13.35
C LEU A 89 0.47 9.33 -14.59
N ARG A 90 1.14 8.27 -15.03
CA ARG A 90 1.98 8.25 -16.24
C ARG A 90 1.81 6.93 -16.98
N SER A 91 2.18 6.92 -18.25
CA SER A 91 2.35 5.70 -19.04
C SER A 91 3.79 5.59 -19.52
N ALA A 92 4.35 4.38 -19.49
CA ALA A 92 5.65 4.05 -20.04
C ALA A 92 5.62 2.63 -20.58
N ASP A 93 6.09 2.43 -21.82
CA ASP A 93 6.17 1.12 -22.48
C ASP A 93 4.86 0.31 -22.47
N GLY A 94 3.72 1.01 -22.56
CA GLY A 94 2.38 0.40 -22.53
C GLY A 94 1.88 0.00 -21.14
N ALA A 95 2.65 0.27 -20.08
CA ALA A 95 2.26 0.07 -18.69
C ALA A 95 2.00 1.41 -17.99
N GLY A 96 1.06 1.38 -17.04
CA GLY A 96 0.77 2.49 -16.14
C GLY A 96 1.80 2.62 -15.03
N ALA A 97 2.01 3.86 -14.59
CA ALA A 97 2.79 4.20 -13.42
C ALA A 97 2.06 5.22 -12.55
N VAL A 98 2.01 4.97 -11.24
CA VAL A 98 1.46 5.85 -10.21
C VAL A 98 2.62 6.39 -9.38
N ARG A 99 2.71 7.71 -9.25
CA ARG A 99 3.64 8.36 -8.32
C ARG A 99 2.86 9.10 -7.25
N ILE A 100 2.99 8.71 -5.99
CA ILE A 100 2.47 9.43 -4.83
C ILE A 100 3.60 10.19 -4.14
N GLU A 101 3.37 11.44 -3.79
CA GLU A 101 4.33 12.27 -3.04
C GLU A 101 3.63 12.96 -1.87
N ASN A 102 4.19 12.82 -0.67
CA ASN A 102 3.65 13.48 0.52
C ASN A 102 4.76 13.82 1.53
N ARG A 103 4.51 14.89 2.30
CA ARG A 103 5.36 15.31 3.42
C ARG A 103 4.77 14.79 4.73
N TYR A 104 5.63 14.23 5.57
CA TYR A 104 5.30 13.71 6.89
C TYR A 104 6.02 14.52 7.97
N ASP A 105 5.33 14.79 9.07
CA ASP A 105 5.87 15.49 10.24
C ASP A 105 6.64 14.52 11.16
N THR A 106 7.63 13.86 10.58
CA THR A 106 8.54 12.94 11.26
C THR A 106 9.90 12.92 10.56
N THR A 107 10.91 12.34 11.20
CA THR A 107 12.27 12.23 10.63
C THR A 107 12.34 11.15 9.54
N VAL A 108 13.37 11.23 8.69
CA VAL A 108 13.63 10.19 7.68
C VAL A 108 13.80 8.82 8.33
N ASP A 109 14.50 8.73 9.46
CA ASP A 109 14.74 7.46 10.16
C ASP A 109 13.43 6.85 10.70
N ASP A 110 12.56 7.65 11.31
CA ASP A 110 11.28 7.13 11.81
C ASP A 110 10.33 6.73 10.67
N LEU A 111 10.31 7.52 9.59
CA LEU A 111 9.53 7.19 8.39
C LEU A 111 10.05 5.91 7.72
N TRP A 112 11.37 5.76 7.65
CA TRP A 112 12.01 4.54 7.16
C TRP A 112 11.59 3.33 7.99
N ASP A 113 11.66 3.42 9.32
CA ASP A 113 11.22 2.35 10.20
C ASP A 113 9.71 2.06 10.04
N ALA A 114 8.86 3.05 9.77
CA ALA A 114 7.43 2.83 9.51
C ALA A 114 7.16 2.04 8.22
N LEU A 115 8.06 2.16 7.23
CA LEU A 115 7.99 1.48 5.94
C LEU A 115 8.68 0.10 5.96
N THR A 116 9.67 -0.08 6.84
CA THR A 116 10.60 -1.22 6.81
C THR A 116 10.58 -2.07 8.08
N ASP A 117 9.96 -1.66 9.18
CA ASP A 117 9.70 -2.60 10.27
C ASP A 117 8.38 -3.34 10.00
N PRO A 118 8.38 -4.69 9.90
CA PRO A 118 7.17 -5.43 9.54
C PRO A 118 6.04 -5.31 10.57
N ILE A 119 6.36 -5.02 11.83
CA ILE A 119 5.34 -4.79 12.88
C ILE A 119 4.71 -3.42 12.70
N ARG A 120 5.50 -2.38 12.40
CA ARG A 120 4.99 -1.03 12.14
C ARG A 120 4.21 -0.98 10.83
N LEU A 121 4.75 -1.56 9.76
CA LEU A 121 4.12 -1.65 8.44
C LEU A 121 2.74 -2.33 8.52
N GLY A 122 2.63 -3.40 9.33
CA GLY A 122 1.38 -4.10 9.59
C GLY A 122 0.27 -3.27 10.22
N ARG A 123 0.58 -2.11 10.84
CA ARG A 123 -0.42 -1.25 11.48
C ARG A 123 -1.17 -0.37 10.49
N TRP A 124 -0.53 0.01 9.39
CA TRP A 124 -1.08 1.00 8.45
C TRP A 124 -1.16 0.49 6.99
N TYR A 125 -0.44 -0.55 6.61
CA TYR A 125 -0.46 -1.09 5.24
C TYR A 125 -0.99 -2.53 5.24
N GLY A 126 -0.15 -3.47 5.65
CA GLY A 126 -0.42 -4.89 5.57
C GLY A 126 0.71 -5.71 6.20
N GLN A 127 0.44 -7.00 6.39
CA GLN A 127 1.39 -7.92 6.98
C GLN A 127 2.43 -8.34 5.93
N VAL A 128 3.71 -8.28 6.29
CA VAL A 128 4.83 -8.69 5.43
C VAL A 128 5.67 -9.71 6.17
N ALA A 129 6.00 -10.82 5.51
CA ALA A 129 6.82 -11.89 6.06
C ALA A 129 7.70 -12.52 4.99
N GLY A 130 8.86 -13.03 5.40
CA GLY A 130 9.82 -13.70 4.52
C GLY A 130 11.24 -13.26 4.82
N ASP A 131 12.08 -13.32 3.80
CA ASP A 131 13.45 -12.83 3.84
C ASP A 131 13.50 -11.38 3.35
N LEU A 132 13.69 -10.46 4.31
CA LEU A 132 13.50 -9.03 4.08
C LEU A 132 14.83 -8.26 3.99
N HIS A 133 15.87 -8.91 3.50
CA HIS A 133 17.09 -8.25 3.06
C HIS A 133 17.12 -8.15 1.54
N GLN A 134 18.04 -7.35 1.00
CA GLN A 134 18.25 -7.27 -0.45
C GLN A 134 18.48 -8.67 -1.05
N GLY A 135 17.78 -8.97 -2.15
CA GLY A 135 17.73 -10.27 -2.81
C GLY A 135 16.76 -11.28 -2.19
N GLY A 136 16.21 -11.00 -1.01
CA GLY A 136 15.30 -11.87 -0.29
C GLY A 136 13.87 -11.84 -0.85
N GLU A 137 13.16 -12.94 -0.66
CA GLU A 137 11.76 -13.10 -1.09
C GLU A 137 10.79 -12.93 0.07
N PHE A 138 9.66 -12.29 -0.21
CA PHE A 138 8.64 -12.00 0.79
C PHE A 138 7.23 -12.28 0.27
N ARG A 139 6.30 -12.36 1.22
CA ARG A 139 4.87 -12.43 1.00
C ARG A 139 4.21 -11.26 1.72
N THR A 140 3.20 -10.70 1.10
CA THR A 140 2.37 -9.65 1.71
C THR A 140 0.92 -10.08 1.75
N TYR A 141 0.22 -9.63 2.78
CA TYR A 141 -1.22 -9.67 2.89
C TYR A 141 -1.73 -8.29 3.30
N ILE A 142 -2.56 -7.67 2.47
CA ILE A 142 -3.15 -6.35 2.70
C ILE A 142 -4.61 -6.58 3.11
N PRO A 143 -4.97 -6.49 4.41
CA PRO A 143 -6.32 -6.85 4.85
C PRO A 143 -7.41 -5.94 4.31
N ALA A 144 -7.12 -4.65 4.12
CA ALA A 144 -8.09 -3.67 3.62
C ALA A 144 -8.55 -3.99 2.18
N ASP A 145 -7.63 -4.56 1.39
CA ASP A 145 -7.83 -4.87 -0.03
C ASP A 145 -8.00 -6.38 -0.25
N GLU A 146 -7.91 -7.20 0.81
CA GLU A 146 -7.75 -8.67 0.82
C GLU A 146 -6.79 -9.24 -0.23
N VAL A 147 -5.72 -8.51 -0.53
CA VAL A 147 -4.72 -8.91 -1.53
C VAL A 147 -3.62 -9.74 -0.88
N GLU A 148 -3.31 -10.90 -1.45
CA GLU A 148 -2.07 -11.64 -1.18
C GLU A 148 -1.12 -11.53 -2.37
N ALA A 149 0.10 -11.04 -2.13
CA ALA A 149 1.16 -10.97 -3.14
C ALA A 149 2.43 -11.72 -2.71
N ALA A 150 3.25 -12.06 -3.70
CA ALA A 150 4.64 -12.46 -3.53
C ALA A 150 5.54 -11.37 -4.09
N GLY A 151 6.74 -11.23 -3.53
CA GLY A 151 7.68 -10.22 -3.98
C GLY A 151 9.12 -10.52 -3.61
N ARG A 152 10.02 -9.67 -4.10
CA ARG A 152 11.45 -9.73 -3.86
C ARG A 152 11.99 -8.33 -3.56
N VAL A 153 12.90 -8.24 -2.62
CA VAL A 153 13.62 -6.99 -2.32
C VAL A 153 14.74 -6.84 -3.33
N GLU A 154 14.63 -5.90 -4.25
CA GLU A 154 15.61 -5.72 -5.33
C GLU A 154 16.79 -4.86 -4.88
N ALA A 155 16.49 -3.75 -4.19
CA ALA A 155 17.50 -2.87 -3.62
C ALA A 155 17.05 -2.36 -2.26
N CYS A 156 18.01 -2.21 -1.35
CA CYS A 156 17.74 -1.53 -0.10
C CYS A 156 18.92 -0.71 0.41
N GLU A 157 18.75 0.60 0.36
CA GLU A 157 19.74 1.61 0.70
C GLU A 157 19.17 2.44 1.84
N ALA A 158 19.22 1.88 3.05
CA ALA A 158 18.66 2.52 4.23
C ALA A 158 19.41 3.84 4.58
N PRO A 159 18.71 4.90 5.03
CA PRO A 159 17.26 5.01 5.21
C PRO A 159 16.55 5.73 4.03
N VAL A 160 17.14 5.73 2.83
CA VAL A 160 16.72 6.66 1.76
C VAL A 160 16.02 6.00 0.59
N ARG A 161 16.21 4.70 0.35
CA ARG A 161 15.63 4.03 -0.82
C ARG A 161 15.35 2.54 -0.63
N LEU A 162 14.14 2.12 -0.99
CA LEU A 162 13.72 0.72 -1.05
C LEU A 162 13.13 0.45 -2.44
N LEU A 163 13.54 -0.64 -3.07
CA LEU A 163 12.99 -1.11 -4.34
C LEU A 163 12.54 -2.56 -4.19
N VAL A 164 11.29 -2.84 -4.53
CA VAL A 164 10.73 -4.19 -4.50
C VAL A 164 9.99 -4.52 -5.80
N SER A 165 10.04 -5.77 -6.20
CA SER A 165 9.14 -6.33 -7.20
C SER A 165 8.04 -7.13 -6.51
N THR A 166 6.80 -7.03 -7.00
CA THR A 166 5.65 -7.74 -6.43
C THR A 166 4.72 -8.25 -7.52
N ARG A 167 4.01 -9.33 -7.22
CA ARG A 167 2.95 -9.88 -8.06
C ARG A 167 1.84 -10.44 -7.19
N GLU A 168 0.60 -10.05 -7.46
CA GLU A 168 -0.56 -10.68 -6.83
C GLU A 168 -0.59 -12.18 -7.12
N THR A 169 -0.96 -12.99 -6.13
CA THR A 169 -1.06 -14.44 -6.33
C THR A 169 -2.32 -14.83 -7.08
N GLU A 170 -2.24 -15.89 -7.88
CA GLU A 170 -3.40 -16.48 -8.58
C GLU A 170 -4.55 -16.89 -7.63
N ARG A 171 -4.24 -17.17 -6.37
CA ARG A 171 -5.26 -17.47 -5.35
C ARG A 171 -6.00 -16.21 -4.90
N SER A 172 -5.28 -15.11 -4.69
CA SER A 172 -5.84 -13.80 -4.37
C SER A 172 -6.72 -13.31 -5.51
N TYR A 173 -6.19 -13.31 -6.73
CA TYR A 173 -6.91 -12.87 -7.91
C TYR A 173 -8.23 -13.61 -8.14
N ARG A 174 -8.24 -14.95 -7.98
CA ARG A 174 -9.48 -15.75 -8.13
C ARG A 174 -10.55 -15.44 -7.09
N ARG A 175 -10.20 -14.82 -5.96
CA ARG A 175 -11.15 -14.38 -4.92
C ARG A 175 -11.59 -12.94 -5.15
N GLY A 176 -10.68 -12.11 -5.68
CA GLY A 176 -10.93 -10.72 -6.00
C GLY A 176 -11.63 -10.50 -7.34
N GLN A 177 -11.80 -9.23 -7.68
CA GLN A 177 -12.42 -8.78 -8.93
C GLN A 177 -11.57 -7.73 -9.67
N GLY A 178 -10.27 -7.67 -9.33
CA GLY A 178 -9.29 -6.75 -9.90
C GLY A 178 -8.80 -7.15 -11.29
N ALA A 179 -7.78 -6.42 -11.76
CA ALA A 179 -7.07 -6.78 -12.99
C ALA A 179 -6.36 -8.14 -12.85
N PRO A 180 -6.10 -8.86 -13.97
CA PRO A 180 -5.26 -10.05 -13.94
C PRO A 180 -3.89 -9.74 -13.29
N PRO A 181 -3.27 -10.71 -12.58
CA PRO A 181 -2.00 -10.48 -11.92
C PRO A 181 -0.92 -9.99 -12.88
N PHE A 182 -0.26 -8.89 -12.51
CA PHE A 182 0.86 -8.30 -13.24
C PHE A 182 2.05 -8.13 -12.32
N ASP A 183 3.24 -8.07 -12.91
CA ASP A 183 4.46 -7.75 -12.18
C ASP A 183 4.51 -6.23 -11.96
N ALA A 184 4.56 -5.84 -10.70
CA ALA A 184 4.70 -4.46 -10.28
C ALA A 184 6.09 -4.21 -9.72
N VAL A 185 6.63 -3.03 -9.99
CA VAL A 185 7.85 -2.53 -9.35
C VAL A 185 7.47 -1.34 -8.50
N ILE A 186 7.77 -1.40 -7.21
CA ILE A 186 7.51 -0.33 -6.23
C ILE A 186 8.86 0.20 -5.76
N GLU A 187 9.08 1.49 -6.01
CA GLU A 187 10.24 2.23 -5.54
C GLU A 187 9.80 3.29 -4.54
N VAL A 188 10.44 3.28 -3.37
CA VAL A 188 10.23 4.25 -2.30
C VAL A 188 11.52 5.04 -2.11
N THR A 189 11.41 6.37 -2.08
CA THR A 189 12.53 7.25 -1.75
C THR A 189 12.15 8.26 -0.68
N LEU A 190 13.06 8.47 0.29
CA LEU A 190 12.91 9.42 1.38
C LEU A 190 13.92 10.57 1.26
N THR A 191 13.44 11.79 1.45
CA THR A 191 14.29 12.99 1.51
C THR A 191 13.97 13.80 2.76
N ALA A 192 14.98 14.30 3.47
CA ALA A 192 14.77 15.20 4.59
C ALA A 192 14.21 16.55 4.11
N ASP A 193 13.27 17.13 4.87
CA ASP A 193 12.62 18.39 4.53
C ASP A 193 12.34 19.23 5.79
N GLY A 194 13.35 20.02 6.20
CA GLY A 194 13.33 20.78 7.45
C GLY A 194 13.18 19.84 8.65
N GLY A 195 12.12 20.05 9.44
CA GLY A 195 11.77 19.17 10.57
C GLY A 195 11.01 17.89 10.19
N GLY A 196 10.69 17.69 8.90
CA GLY A 196 9.94 16.53 8.41
C GLY A 196 10.69 15.74 7.35
N ALA A 197 9.98 14.85 6.67
CA ALA A 197 10.49 14.04 5.58
C ALA A 197 9.49 13.97 4.42
N ILE A 198 9.99 13.98 3.19
CA ILE A 198 9.21 13.73 1.98
C ILE A 198 9.37 12.26 1.63
N LEU A 199 8.24 11.58 1.46
CA LEU A 199 8.15 10.24 0.91
C LEU A 199 7.57 10.32 -0.50
N VAL A 200 8.25 9.63 -1.40
CA VAL A 200 7.80 9.37 -2.76
C VAL A 200 7.63 7.86 -2.92
N ILE A 201 6.48 7.44 -3.42
CA ILE A 201 6.17 6.07 -3.82
C ILE A 201 5.94 6.07 -5.33
N ASP A 202 6.80 5.42 -6.11
CA ASP A 202 6.65 5.24 -7.56
C ASP A 202 6.37 3.77 -7.86
N VAL A 203 5.22 3.49 -8.47
CA VAL A 203 4.70 2.14 -8.71
C VAL A 203 4.47 1.97 -10.20
N LYS A 204 5.05 0.93 -10.79
CA LYS A 204 5.06 0.70 -12.24
C LYS A 204 4.55 -0.70 -12.55
N GLY A 205 3.96 -0.87 -13.74
CA GLY A 205 3.59 -2.19 -14.29
C GLY A 205 2.08 -2.47 -14.37
N MET A 206 1.23 -1.54 -13.92
CA MET A 206 -0.22 -1.75 -13.92
C MET A 206 -0.85 -1.56 -15.31
N PRO A 207 -1.96 -2.26 -15.62
CA PRO A 207 -2.72 -2.00 -16.84
C PRO A 207 -3.31 -0.58 -16.85
N LEU A 208 -3.34 0.05 -18.02
CA LEU A 208 -3.78 1.44 -18.17
C LEU A 208 -5.28 1.63 -17.92
N ASP A 209 -6.11 0.63 -18.21
CA ASP A 209 -7.56 0.67 -18.04
C ASP A 209 -8.01 0.72 -16.57
N VAL A 210 -7.10 0.41 -15.64
CA VAL A 210 -7.35 0.40 -14.18
C VAL A 210 -6.49 1.40 -13.41
N ILE A 211 -5.63 2.17 -14.08
CA ILE A 211 -4.62 3.02 -13.44
C ILE A 211 -5.20 4.04 -12.46
N ALA A 212 -6.40 4.58 -12.73
CA ALA A 212 -7.09 5.49 -11.83
C ALA A 212 -7.33 4.86 -10.45
N PHE A 213 -7.81 3.62 -10.41
CA PHE A 213 -8.11 2.90 -9.15
C PHE A 213 -6.84 2.58 -8.36
N TYR A 214 -5.74 2.25 -9.04
CA TYR A 214 -4.44 2.10 -8.39
C TYR A 214 -3.93 3.42 -7.81
N GLY A 215 -4.15 4.54 -8.51
CA GLY A 215 -3.87 5.88 -8.00
C GLY A 215 -4.61 6.17 -6.69
N VAL A 216 -5.92 5.91 -6.66
CA VAL A 216 -6.76 6.04 -5.45
C VAL A 216 -6.23 5.19 -4.31
N GLY A 217 -6.00 3.89 -4.55
CA GLY A 217 -5.53 2.96 -3.52
C GLY A 217 -4.18 3.37 -2.92
N TRP A 218 -3.21 3.75 -3.75
CA TRP A 218 -1.91 4.20 -3.27
C TRP A 218 -1.97 5.51 -2.49
N GLN A 219 -2.84 6.44 -2.88
CA GLN A 219 -3.06 7.64 -2.10
C GLN A 219 -3.68 7.34 -0.72
N ILE A 220 -4.67 6.46 -0.65
CA ILE A 220 -5.28 6.05 0.63
C ILE A 220 -4.23 5.38 1.54
N HIS A 221 -3.33 4.55 0.99
CA HIS A 221 -2.23 3.99 1.76
C HIS A 221 -1.27 5.06 2.30
N ALA A 222 -0.95 6.09 1.51
CA ALA A 222 -0.14 7.22 1.96
C ALA A 222 -0.82 8.06 3.05
N GLU A 223 -2.16 8.23 2.96
CA GLU A 223 -2.97 8.90 3.99
C GLU A 223 -3.06 8.09 5.28
N ASN A 224 -3.23 6.75 5.18
CA ASN A 224 -3.18 5.83 6.32
C ASN A 224 -1.85 5.91 7.08
N LEU A 225 -0.73 6.05 6.36
CA LEU A 225 0.58 6.28 6.99
C LEU A 225 0.62 7.61 7.74
N SER A 226 0.01 8.67 7.19
CA SER A 226 -0.06 9.98 7.86
C SER A 226 -0.88 9.91 9.15
N ASP A 227 -1.99 9.17 9.15
CA ASP A 227 -2.80 8.95 10.35
C ASP A 227 -2.04 8.13 11.39
N TYR A 228 -1.40 7.03 10.97
CA TYR A 228 -0.60 6.19 11.85
C TYR A 228 0.53 6.96 12.56
N LEU A 229 1.30 7.76 11.82
CA LEU A 229 2.40 8.55 12.38
C LEU A 229 1.91 9.65 13.33
N ALA A 230 0.72 10.20 13.08
CA ALA A 230 0.10 11.17 13.96
C ALA A 230 -0.67 10.54 15.15
N GLY A 231 -0.67 9.20 15.27
CA GLY A 231 -1.41 8.48 16.30
C GLY A 231 -2.93 8.59 16.16
N ARG A 232 -3.44 8.86 14.96
CA ARG A 232 -4.87 8.88 14.64
C ARG A 232 -5.34 7.52 14.18
N ASP A 233 -6.64 7.27 14.36
CA ASP A 233 -7.31 6.13 13.75
C ASP A 233 -7.35 6.28 12.23
N ARG A 234 -7.34 5.15 11.51
CA ARG A 234 -7.41 5.12 10.05
C ARG A 234 -8.75 5.69 9.58
N GLY A 235 -8.71 6.55 8.57
CA GLY A 235 -9.91 7.07 7.92
C GLY A 235 -10.78 5.95 7.29
N HIS A 236 -12.05 6.27 7.07
CA HIS A 236 -12.98 5.36 6.39
C HIS A 236 -12.63 5.25 4.90
N THR A 237 -12.32 4.04 4.44
CA THR A 237 -11.86 3.79 3.07
C THR A 237 -12.93 4.06 2.02
N GLU A 238 -14.17 3.58 2.19
CA GLU A 238 -15.22 3.69 1.15
C GLU A 238 -15.56 5.15 0.79
N PRO A 239 -15.87 6.05 1.74
CA PRO A 239 -16.18 7.44 1.38
C PRO A 239 -14.99 8.16 0.75
N ARG A 240 -13.77 7.87 1.22
CA ARG A 240 -12.55 8.48 0.68
C ARG A 240 -12.24 7.97 -0.73
N TRP A 241 -12.55 6.70 -1.00
CA TRP A 241 -12.44 6.11 -2.32
C TRP A 241 -13.36 6.82 -3.32
N ASP A 242 -14.64 6.98 -2.97
CA ASP A 242 -15.62 7.67 -3.83
C ASP A 242 -15.25 9.13 -4.11
N GLU A 243 -14.67 9.81 -3.13
CA GLU A 243 -14.17 11.18 -3.29
C GLU A 243 -12.97 11.26 -4.25
N LEU A 244 -12.09 10.26 -4.22
CA LEU A 244 -10.87 10.23 -5.01
C LEU A 244 -11.05 9.68 -6.43
N ILE A 245 -12.08 8.87 -6.71
CA ILE A 245 -12.30 8.31 -8.05
C ILE A 245 -12.34 9.41 -9.13
N PRO A 246 -13.22 10.43 -9.06
CA PRO A 246 -13.37 11.39 -10.16
C PRO A 246 -12.05 12.10 -10.56
N PRO A 247 -11.27 12.70 -9.64
CA PRO A 247 -10.02 13.36 -10.02
C PRO A 247 -8.97 12.38 -10.57
N TYR A 248 -8.90 11.13 -10.06
CA TYR A 248 -7.97 10.13 -10.62
C TYR A 248 -8.40 9.64 -12.01
N GLN A 249 -9.71 9.60 -12.31
CA GLN A 249 -10.21 9.31 -13.66
C GLN A 249 -9.87 10.44 -14.64
N GLU A 250 -9.94 11.70 -14.21
CA GLU A 250 -9.50 12.85 -15.01
C GLU A 250 -8.00 12.76 -15.34
N LEU A 251 -7.17 12.41 -14.36
CA LEU A 251 -5.74 12.15 -14.58
C LEU A 251 -5.49 11.00 -15.55
N ALA A 252 -6.28 9.91 -15.46
CA ALA A 252 -6.13 8.76 -16.33
C ALA A 252 -6.55 9.06 -17.79
N ALA A 253 -7.57 9.90 -17.97
CA ALA A 253 -8.00 10.37 -19.29
C ALA A 253 -6.94 11.25 -19.97
N ALA A 254 -6.06 11.90 -19.22
CA ALA A 254 -5.00 12.76 -19.76
C ALA A 254 -3.75 12.00 -20.27
N ILE A 255 -3.63 10.70 -19.95
CA ILE A 255 -2.47 9.87 -20.33
C ILE A 255 -2.78 8.81 -21.39
N THR A 256 -4.05 8.70 -21.79
CA THR A 256 -4.57 7.79 -22.83
C THR A 256 -4.80 8.55 -24.13
#